data_AF-A0A9P1DC27-F1
#
_entry.id   AF-A0A9P1DC27-F1
#
_cell.length_a   1.000
_cell.length_b   1.000
_cell.length_c   1.000
_cell.angle_alpha   90.00
_cell.angle_beta   90.00
_cell.angle_gamma   90.00
#
_symmetry.space_group_name_H-M   'P 1'
#
loop_
_entity.id
_entity.type
_entity.pdbx_description
1 polymer ?
#
loop_
_entity_poly.entity_id
_entity_poly.type
_entity_poly.pdbx_seq_one_letter_code
_entity_poly.pdbx_strand_id
1 'polypeptide(L)'
;CNRFELYFASPEMKKFDAVEAVHAFLSHKSGLSAEELEPYLFSHTGEDAIQHLFEVSSGLDSLVLGEAQILAQVKACHEHAIQKISEDVPVAGSGGKIVAKMLNAAIRMGKLVRSRTKIGKGSVSVSSAAVELMMSRAMQDLRKPANKLHAAA
;
A
#
# COMPACT_ATOMS: atom_id res chain seq x y z
N CYS A 1 6.52 3.73 -0.81
CA CYS A 1 6.08 4.42 0.42
C CYS A 1 4.87 5.30 0.11
N ASN A 2 3.87 4.76 -0.58
CA ASN A 2 2.92 5.59 -1.35
C ASN A 2 1.49 5.52 -0.79
N ARG A 3 1.29 4.75 0.28
CA ARG A 3 -0.01 4.51 0.88
C ARG A 3 0.13 4.25 2.36
N PHE A 4 -0.87 4.69 3.11
CA PHE A 4 -1.11 4.34 4.50
C PHE A 4 -2.57 3.89 4.58
N GLU A 5 -2.79 2.62 4.93
CA GLU A 5 -4.11 2.00 4.92
C GLU A 5 -4.33 1.28 6.25
N LEU A 6 -5.54 1.43 6.79
CA LEU A 6 -5.96 0.77 8.02
C LEU A 6 -7.06 -0.25 7.69
N TYR A 7 -6.78 -1.52 7.98
CA TYR A 7 -7.74 -2.61 7.83
C TYR A 7 -8.19 -3.07 9.20
N PHE A 8 -9.49 -2.98 9.48
CA PHE A 8 -10.07 -3.35 10.77
C PHE A 8 -11.39 -4.09 10.58
N ALA A 9 -11.82 -4.81 11.61
CA ALA A 9 -13.12 -5.47 11.66
C ALA A 9 -13.88 -4.96 12.89
N SER A 10 -15.10 -4.47 12.68
CA SER A 10 -15.98 -3.99 13.76
C SER A 10 -17.19 -4.92 13.90
N PRO A 11 -17.49 -5.40 15.12
CA PRO A 11 -18.78 -6.04 15.39
C PRO A 11 -19.91 -4.98 15.34
N GLU A 12 -20.99 -5.32 14.65
CA GLU A 12 -22.21 -4.52 14.42
C GLU A 12 -22.12 -3.32 13.45
N MET A 13 -23.06 -3.31 12.51
CA MET A 13 -23.15 -2.50 11.28
C MET A 13 -23.55 -1.04 11.50
N LYS A 14 -23.05 -0.35 12.52
CA LYS A 14 -23.00 1.12 12.44
C LYS A 14 -21.71 1.50 11.73
N LYS A 15 -21.72 1.30 10.41
CA LYS A 15 -20.57 1.56 9.52
C LYS A 15 -19.95 2.94 9.76
N PHE A 16 -20.79 3.93 10.05
CA PHE A 16 -20.38 5.31 10.33
C PHE A 16 -19.55 5.40 11.62
N ASP A 17 -20.02 4.81 12.71
CA ASP A 17 -19.36 4.91 14.03
C ASP A 17 -17.90 4.41 14.02
N ALA A 18 -17.61 3.31 13.31
CA ALA A 18 -16.25 2.75 13.29
C ALA A 18 -15.30 3.53 12.37
N VAL A 19 -15.78 3.99 11.20
CA VAL A 19 -14.98 4.80 10.27
C VAL A 19 -14.71 6.17 10.88
N GLU A 20 -15.71 6.80 11.50
CA GLU A 20 -15.56 8.06 12.21
C GLU A 20 -14.57 7.95 13.38
N ALA A 21 -14.60 6.86 14.15
CA ALA A 21 -13.63 6.62 15.20
C ALA A 21 -12.19 6.54 14.66
N VAL A 22 -12.00 5.92 13.49
CA VAL A 22 -10.69 5.88 12.82
C VAL A 22 -10.29 7.27 12.31
N HIS A 23 -11.20 8.03 11.71
CA HIS A 23 -10.92 9.40 11.26
C HIS A 23 -10.51 10.30 12.43
N ALA A 24 -11.23 10.22 13.55
CA ALA A 24 -10.90 10.95 14.77
C ALA A 24 -9.53 10.53 15.34
N PHE A 25 -9.22 9.22 15.32
CA PHE A 25 -7.90 8.72 15.71
C PHE A 25 -6.79 9.29 14.80
N LEU A 26 -7.00 9.33 13.49
CA LEU A 26 -6.03 9.87 12.53
C LEU A 26 -5.83 11.38 12.70
N SER A 27 -6.91 12.13 12.90
CA SER A 27 -6.84 13.56 13.22
C SER A 27 -6.02 13.80 14.49
N HIS A 28 -6.36 13.12 15.59
CA HIS A 28 -5.62 13.24 16.84
C HIS A 28 -4.14 12.83 16.70
N LYS A 29 -3.85 11.75 15.95
CA LYS A 29 -2.48 11.24 15.82
C LYS A 29 -1.60 12.08 14.90
N SER A 30 -2.19 12.69 13.86
CA SER A 30 -1.49 13.54 12.90
C SER A 30 -1.37 15.00 13.34
N GLY A 31 -2.27 15.45 14.23
CA GLY A 31 -2.38 16.86 14.61
C GLY A 31 -3.10 17.74 13.57
N LEU A 32 -3.63 17.13 12.50
CA LEU A 32 -4.43 17.79 11.48
C LEU A 32 -5.91 17.78 11.87
N SER A 33 -6.63 18.84 11.51
CA SER A 33 -8.09 18.89 11.64
C SER A 33 -8.77 17.86 10.72
N ALA A 34 -10.04 17.55 11.01
CA ALA A 34 -10.82 16.64 10.18
C ALA A 34 -10.98 17.21 8.75
N GLU A 35 -11.17 18.52 8.64
CA GLU A 35 -11.32 19.24 7.38
C GLU A 35 -10.06 19.20 6.51
N GLU A 36 -8.87 19.23 7.13
CA GLU A 36 -7.59 19.09 6.44
C GLU A 36 -7.33 17.67 5.93
N LEU A 37 -7.83 16.66 6.65
CA LEU A 37 -7.65 15.25 6.31
C LEU A 37 -8.65 14.76 5.27
N GLU A 38 -9.91 15.20 5.33
CA GLU A 38 -11.03 14.68 4.55
C GLU A 38 -10.73 14.53 3.03
N PRO A 39 -10.06 15.49 2.35
CA PRO A 39 -9.75 15.34 0.92
C PRO A 39 -8.79 14.19 0.58
N TYR A 40 -8.06 13.66 1.58
CA TYR A 40 -7.07 12.62 1.43
C TYR A 40 -7.51 11.28 2.02
N LEU A 41 -8.66 11.25 2.70
CA LEU A 41 -9.23 10.04 3.26
C LEU A 41 -10.12 9.34 2.23
N PHE A 42 -10.02 8.02 2.19
CA PHE A 42 -10.96 7.17 1.47
C PHE A 42 -11.32 5.98 2.35
N SER A 43 -12.53 5.47 2.19
CA SER A 43 -13.04 4.36 3.00
C SER A 43 -13.78 3.36 2.13
N HIS A 44 -13.45 2.08 2.32
CA HIS A 44 -14.12 0.95 1.69
C HIS A 44 -14.71 0.04 2.77
N THR A 45 -15.83 -0.62 2.48
CA THR A 45 -16.48 -1.53 3.44
C THR A 45 -16.83 -2.86 2.78
N GLY A 46 -16.80 -3.94 3.56
CA GLY A 46 -17.20 -5.27 3.07
C GLY A 46 -16.37 -5.73 1.87
N GLU A 47 -17.06 -6.07 0.77
CA GLU A 47 -16.43 -6.61 -0.44
C GLU A 47 -15.50 -5.59 -1.12
N ASP A 48 -15.85 -4.31 -1.14
CA ASP A 48 -15.01 -3.26 -1.74
C ASP A 48 -13.64 -3.18 -1.07
N ALA A 49 -13.60 -3.33 0.27
CA ALA A 49 -12.35 -3.31 1.02
C ALA A 49 -11.47 -4.53 0.71
N ILE A 50 -12.10 -5.69 0.50
CA ILE A 50 -11.41 -6.92 0.13
C ILE A 50 -10.88 -6.82 -1.30
N GLN A 51 -11.70 -6.28 -2.22
CA GLN A 51 -11.32 -6.06 -3.60
C GLN A 51 -10.13 -5.09 -3.69
N HIS A 52 -10.20 -3.94 -3.03
CA HIS A 52 -9.11 -2.97 -2.94
C HIS A 52 -7.81 -3.64 -2.48
N LEU A 53 -7.88 -4.39 -1.37
CA LEU A 53 -6.71 -5.10 -0.86
C LEU A 53 -6.14 -6.13 -1.86
N PHE A 54 -6.99 -6.80 -2.66
CA PHE A 54 -6.54 -7.72 -3.70
C PHE A 54 -5.88 -7.01 -4.88
N GLU A 55 -6.39 -5.84 -5.27
CA GLU A 55 -5.80 -4.99 -6.30
C GLU A 55 -4.42 -4.45 -5.85
N VAL A 56 -4.33 -3.98 -4.60
CA VAL A 56 -3.08 -3.57 -3.96
C VAL A 56 -2.10 -4.74 -3.89
N SER A 57 -2.49 -5.90 -3.33
CA SER A 57 -1.58 -7.05 -3.17
C SER A 57 -1.11 -7.64 -4.50
N SER A 58 -1.90 -7.44 -5.56
CA SER A 58 -1.57 -7.83 -6.93
C SER A 58 -0.66 -6.82 -7.64
N GLY A 59 -0.45 -5.64 -7.06
CA GLY A 59 0.34 -4.56 -7.65
C GLY A 59 -0.35 -3.87 -8.82
N LEU A 60 -1.69 -3.96 -8.90
CA LEU A 60 -2.50 -3.24 -9.89
C LEU A 60 -2.65 -1.77 -9.50
N ASP A 61 -2.78 -1.53 -8.20
CA ASP A 61 -2.75 -0.19 -7.61
C ASP A 61 -1.34 0.14 -7.11
N SER A 62 -0.41 0.39 -8.04
CA SER A 62 0.91 0.92 -7.73
C SER A 62 1.37 1.91 -8.80
N LEU A 63 2.16 2.92 -8.38
CA LEU A 63 2.83 3.86 -9.29
C LEU A 63 3.68 3.13 -10.33
N VAL A 64 4.21 1.95 -9.98
CA VAL A 64 4.82 1.04 -10.93
C VAL A 64 4.09 -0.29 -10.89
N LEU A 65 3.40 -0.60 -11.99
CA LEU A 65 2.60 -1.82 -12.12
C LEU A 65 3.46 -3.07 -11.83
N GLY A 66 2.97 -3.91 -10.93
CA GLY A 66 3.61 -5.17 -10.58
C GLY A 66 4.79 -5.09 -9.60
N GLU A 67 4.99 -3.94 -8.96
CA GLU A 67 6.05 -3.75 -7.95
C GLU A 67 6.00 -4.83 -6.86
N ALA A 68 7.07 -5.64 -6.78
CA ALA A 68 7.13 -6.79 -5.87
C ALA A 68 7.10 -6.39 -4.39
N GLN A 69 7.46 -5.15 -4.07
CA GLN A 69 7.54 -4.63 -2.71
C GLN A 69 6.17 -4.55 -2.04
N ILE A 70 5.10 -4.27 -2.79
CA ILE A 70 3.75 -4.16 -2.22
C ILE A 70 3.30 -5.49 -1.59
N LEU A 71 3.50 -6.61 -2.31
CA LEU A 71 3.17 -7.94 -1.78
C LEU A 71 4.01 -8.30 -0.54
N ALA A 72 5.26 -7.84 -0.47
CA ALA A 72 6.10 -8.04 0.72
C ALA A 72 5.58 -7.23 1.92
N GLN A 73 5.12 -6.00 1.71
CA GLN A 73 4.51 -5.17 2.76
C GLN A 73 3.21 -5.77 3.29
N VAL A 74 2.35 -6.31 2.42
CA VAL A 74 1.12 -7.01 2.85
C VAL A 74 1.46 -8.26 3.68
N LYS A 75 2.51 -8.99 3.33
CA LYS A 75 3.00 -10.12 4.15
C LYS A 75 3.47 -9.67 5.54
N ALA A 76 4.27 -8.61 5.62
CA ALA A 76 4.72 -8.07 6.89
C ALA A 76 3.53 -7.57 7.74
N CYS A 77 2.54 -6.93 7.12
CA CYS A 77 1.29 -6.53 7.78
C CYS A 77 0.54 -7.74 8.37
N HIS A 78 0.42 -8.82 7.60
CA HIS A 78 -0.19 -10.07 8.08
C HIS A 78 0.58 -10.66 9.27
N GLU A 79 1.92 -10.70 9.19
CA GLU A 79 2.78 -11.21 10.27
C GLU A 79 2.61 -10.41 11.56
N HIS A 80 2.59 -9.07 11.47
CA HIS A 80 2.31 -8.21 12.62
C HIS A 80 0.87 -8.38 13.15
N ALA A 81 -0.10 -8.57 12.25
CA ALA A 81 -1.51 -8.71 12.63
C ALA A 81 -1.79 -9.98 13.44
N ILE A 82 -1.01 -11.06 13.23
CA ILE A 82 -1.15 -12.33 13.96
C ILE A 82 -0.20 -12.46 15.16
N GLN A 83 0.79 -11.57 15.27
CA GLN A 83 1.75 -11.59 16.37
C GLN A 83 1.03 -11.25 17.67
N LYS A 84 1.22 -12.08 18.71
CA LYS A 84 0.63 -11.86 20.03
C LYS A 84 1.04 -10.50 20.59
N ILE A 85 0.07 -9.76 21.11
CA ILE A 85 0.29 -8.43 21.72
C ILE A 85 0.90 -8.58 23.12
N SER A 86 0.50 -9.61 23.87
CA SER A 86 1.07 -9.98 25.16
C SER A 86 0.78 -11.45 25.48
N GLU A 87 1.46 -12.02 26.48
CA GLU A 87 1.20 -13.39 26.94
C GLU A 87 -0.22 -13.55 27.53
N ASP A 88 -0.74 -12.49 28.14
CA ASP A 88 -2.04 -12.47 28.82
C ASP A 88 -3.25 -12.28 27.89
N VAL A 89 -3.02 -11.97 26.60
CA VAL A 89 -4.08 -11.74 25.63
C VAL A 89 -4.33 -13.00 24.79
N PRO A 90 -5.47 -13.71 24.98
CA PRO A 90 -5.73 -15.00 24.32
C PRO A 90 -6.12 -14.89 22.83
N VAL A 91 -6.26 -13.68 22.29
CA VAL A 91 -6.64 -13.45 20.89
C VAL A 91 -5.45 -13.33 19.95
N ALA A 92 -5.70 -13.67 18.67
CA ALA A 92 -4.72 -13.65 17.59
C ALA A 92 -4.33 -12.21 17.21
N GLY A 93 -3.32 -11.65 17.87
CA GLY A 93 -2.70 -10.37 17.55
C GLY A 93 -3.64 -9.18 17.39
N SER A 94 -3.14 -8.08 16.83
CA SER A 94 -3.89 -6.84 16.66
C SER A 94 -4.93 -6.90 15.54
N GLY A 95 -4.82 -7.83 14.59
CA GLY A 95 -5.77 -7.97 13.48
C GLY A 95 -6.99 -8.85 13.80
N GLY A 96 -6.90 -9.69 14.85
CA GLY A 96 -7.92 -10.70 15.10
C GLY A 96 -8.10 -11.68 13.94
N LYS A 97 -9.11 -12.55 14.03
CA LYS A 97 -9.30 -13.65 13.07
C LYS A 97 -9.71 -13.18 11.66
N ILE A 98 -10.53 -12.13 11.58
CA ILE A 98 -11.12 -11.67 10.31
C ILE A 98 -10.06 -10.99 9.45
N VAL A 99 -9.37 -9.98 9.98
CA VAL A 99 -8.35 -9.23 9.24
C VAL A 99 -7.18 -10.14 8.87
N ALA A 100 -6.73 -11.02 9.77
CA ALA A 100 -5.69 -12.00 9.46
C ALA A 100 -6.07 -12.91 8.29
N LYS A 101 -7.30 -13.43 8.27
CA LYS A 101 -7.79 -14.28 7.17
C LYS A 101 -7.86 -13.51 5.85
N MET A 102 -8.30 -12.26 5.91
CA MET A 102 -8.38 -11.36 4.75
C MET A 102 -7.00 -11.06 4.16
N LEU A 103 -6.03 -10.65 4.98
CA LEU A 103 -4.65 -10.40 4.56
C LEU A 103 -4.00 -11.66 3.97
N ASN A 104 -4.21 -12.83 4.58
CA ASN A 104 -3.71 -14.10 4.05
C ASN A 104 -4.32 -14.42 2.67
N ALA A 105 -5.63 -14.18 2.49
CA ALA A 105 -6.28 -14.32 1.18
C ALA A 105 -5.65 -13.38 0.15
N ALA A 106 -5.42 -12.12 0.50
CA ALA A 106 -4.78 -11.14 -0.37
C ALA A 106 -3.37 -11.56 -0.79
N ILE A 107 -2.57 -12.13 0.12
CA ILE A 107 -1.23 -12.64 -0.21
C ILE A 107 -1.31 -13.78 -1.23
N ARG A 108 -2.28 -14.68 -1.09
CA ARG A 108 -2.49 -15.77 -2.06
C ARG A 108 -2.90 -15.22 -3.43
N MET A 109 -3.81 -14.24 -3.46
CA MET A 109 -4.25 -13.59 -4.68
C MET A 109 -3.10 -12.88 -5.39
N GLY A 110 -2.30 -12.08 -4.69
CA GLY A 110 -1.14 -11.41 -5.28
C GLY A 110 -0.11 -12.39 -5.86
N LYS A 111 0.15 -13.52 -5.18
CA LYS A 111 0.99 -14.60 -5.72
C LYS A 111 0.39 -15.22 -6.99
N LEU A 112 -0.92 -15.45 -7.01
CA LEU A 112 -1.64 -16.05 -8.14
C LEU A 112 -1.63 -15.14 -9.37
N VAL A 113 -1.89 -13.84 -9.20
CA VAL A 113 -1.85 -12.87 -10.31
C VAL A 113 -0.44 -12.80 -10.90
N ARG A 114 0.60 -12.73 -10.07
CA ARG A 114 1.98 -12.69 -10.56
C ARG A 114 2.42 -13.97 -11.27
N SER A 115 1.88 -15.13 -10.91
CA SER A 115 2.20 -16.40 -11.56
C SER A 115 1.40 -16.63 -12.85
N ARG A 116 0.16 -16.14 -12.92
CA ARG A 116 -0.72 -16.32 -14.08
C ARG A 116 -0.64 -15.20 -15.11
N THR A 117 -0.07 -14.06 -14.75
CA THR A 117 0.04 -12.90 -15.63
C THR A 117 1.50 -12.51 -15.84
N LYS A 118 1.76 -11.60 -16.79
CA LYS A 118 3.08 -11.03 -17.01
C LYS A 118 3.38 -9.84 -16.09
N ILE A 119 2.51 -9.50 -15.14
CA ILE A 119 2.67 -8.30 -14.30
C ILE A 119 3.95 -8.35 -13.44
N GLY A 120 4.41 -9.56 -13.08
CA GLY A 120 5.66 -9.75 -12.37
C GLY A 120 6.91 -9.82 -13.26
N LYS A 121 6.76 -9.87 -14.59
CA LYS A 121 7.88 -9.94 -15.54
C LYS A 121 8.32 -8.54 -15.92
N GLY A 122 9.55 -8.19 -15.55
CA GLY A 122 10.10 -6.85 -15.82
C GLY A 122 9.53 -5.76 -14.93
N SER A 123 9.02 -6.11 -13.73
CA SER A 123 8.54 -5.10 -12.77
C SER A 123 9.68 -4.16 -12.40
N VAL A 124 9.64 -2.96 -12.97
CA VAL A 124 10.51 -1.86 -12.67
C VAL A 124 10.16 -1.44 -11.23
N SER A 125 11.13 -1.39 -10.31
CA SER A 125 10.93 -0.70 -9.04
C SER A 125 10.95 0.82 -9.27
N VAL A 126 10.44 1.60 -8.31
CA VAL A 126 10.59 3.07 -8.34
C VAL A 126 12.05 3.48 -8.55
N SER A 127 13.00 2.77 -7.91
CA SER A 127 14.43 3.02 -8.07
C SER A 127 14.91 2.76 -9.49
N SER A 128 14.50 1.66 -10.13
CA SER A 128 14.87 1.41 -11.53
C SER A 128 14.20 2.38 -12.51
N ALA A 129 12.98 2.84 -12.22
CA ALA A 129 12.31 3.87 -13.02
C ALA A 129 13.06 5.21 -12.91
N ALA A 130 13.55 5.54 -11.72
CA ALA A 130 14.41 6.71 -11.50
C ALA A 130 15.73 6.59 -12.29
N VAL A 131 16.36 5.41 -12.32
CA VAL A 131 17.58 5.17 -13.12
C VAL A 131 17.31 5.31 -14.61
N GLU A 132 16.21 4.74 -15.11
CA GLU A 132 15.81 4.87 -16.51
C GLU A 132 15.54 6.34 -16.90
N LEU A 133 14.88 7.09 -16.02
CA LEU A 133 14.68 8.53 -16.19
C LEU A 133 16.01 9.30 -16.21
N MET A 134 16.95 8.97 -15.31
CA MET A 134 18.28 9.58 -15.30
C MET A 134 19.06 9.26 -16.58
N MET A 135 19.07 7.99 -17.01
CA MET A 135 19.75 7.57 -18.24
C MET A 135 19.16 8.23 -19.48
N SER A 136 17.84 8.34 -19.57
CA SER A 136 17.19 9.01 -20.71
C SER A 136 17.53 10.50 -20.76
N ARG A 137 17.59 11.20 -19.61
CA ARG A 137 18.02 12.60 -19.54
C ARG A 137 19.51 12.77 -19.87
N ALA A 138 20.39 11.93 -19.35
CA ALA A 138 21.81 11.96 -19.65
C ALA A 138 22.09 11.75 -21.15
N MET A 139 21.36 10.81 -21.79
CA MET A 139 21.44 10.60 -23.24
C MET A 139 20.93 11.80 -24.06
N GLN A 140 19.92 12.52 -23.57
CA GLN A 140 19.44 13.75 -24.21
C GLN A 140 20.47 14.88 -24.11
N ASP A 141 21.18 15.01 -22.99
CA ASP A 141 22.24 16.01 -22.83
C ASP A 141 23.49 15.69 -23.67
N LEU A 142 23.86 14.41 -23.81
CA LEU A 142 24.96 13.98 -24.69
C LEU A 142 24.70 14.23 -26.18
N ARG A 143 23.45 14.44 -26.58
CA ARG A 143 23.06 14.80 -27.96
C ARG A 143 23.06 16.31 -28.20
N LYS A 144 23.28 17.14 -27.18
CA LYS A 144 23.38 18.60 -27.34
C LYS A 144 24.80 18.98 -27.76
N PRO A 145 24.98 19.98 -28.65
CA PRO A 145 26.29 20.51 -28.98
C PRO A 145 26.96 21.09 -27.71
N ALA A 146 28.28 20.92 -27.59
CA ALA A 146 29.06 21.21 -26.39
C ALA A 146 28.82 22.60 -25.76
N ASN A 147 28.37 23.58 -26.55
CA ASN A 147 28.07 24.95 -26.12
C ASN A 147 26.72 25.11 -25.37
N LYS A 148 25.96 24.04 -25.12
CA LYS A 148 24.67 24.06 -24.41
C LYS A 148 24.55 23.08 -23.24
N LEU A 149 25.68 22.58 -22.73
CA LEU A 149 25.68 21.83 -21.47
C LEU A 149 25.36 22.81 -20.34
N HIS A 150 24.20 22.66 -19.72
CA HIS A 150 23.94 23.32 -18.45
C HIS A 150 24.91 22.75 -17.42
N ALA A 151 25.82 23.58 -16.93
CA ALA A 151 26.59 23.27 -15.74
C ALA A 151 25.59 23.17 -14.57
N ALA A 152 25.20 21.94 -14.24
CA ALA A 152 24.45 21.65 -13.03
C ALA A 152 25.43 21.74 -11.85
N ALA A 153 25.27 22.81 -11.06
CA ALA A 153 25.75 22.89 -9.68
C ALA A 153 24.61 22.50 -8.74
#